data_AF-A0AA85IQ93-F1
#
_entry.id   AF-A0AA85IQ93-F1
#
_cell.length_a   1.000
_cell.length_b   1.000
_cell.length_c   1.000
_cell.angle_alpha   90.00
_cell.angle_beta   90.00
_cell.angle_gamma   90.00
#
_symmetry.space_group_name_H-M   'P 1'
#
loop_
_entity.id
_entity.type
_entity.pdbx_description
1 polymer ?
#
loop_
_entity_poly.entity_id
_entity_poly.type
_entity_poly.pdbx_seq_one_letter_code
_entity_poly.pdbx_strand_id
1 'polypeptide(L)'
;MLARYIVSRLPCKLGGSTGYFHTGLSLCVAPPTAEKQIQPAVDHLVKAESAANKYEQDVENSVSRWEKSHQIYYGKERDFKNFPTIKFAETSPKIRMGVFPDYWFQPFYNKTGVTGPYMFMFGSFMFLINKEIWVFDPHFLEFSTFVIMSTVFVKLFGPRAKKFMEDLVEKDEQELYYKPINEVKGYLDNTIKTSEMEMSRAAAVSEHVKAKEENIALQLEAAYRERLQNVFRTVHRRLDYHVERENTRKRYIQHHMVNWVVDHVVKGITPTQEKETLTHCINELKRLAQTSKVTATA
;
A
#
# COMPACT_ATOMS: atom_id res chain seq x y z
N MET A 1 -18.82 14.97 7.23
CA MET A 1 -18.86 16.44 7.41
C MET A 1 -17.69 16.83 8.31
N LEU A 2 -17.01 17.94 7.98
CA LEU A 2 -15.94 18.63 8.72
C LEU A 2 -14.54 17.98 8.71
N ALA A 3 -13.68 18.44 7.80
CA ALA A 3 -12.69 19.50 8.09
C ALA A 3 -11.63 19.59 6.96
N ARG A 4 -11.98 20.29 5.88
CA ARG A 4 -11.01 21.05 5.08
C ARG A 4 -10.73 22.35 5.83
N TYR A 5 -9.48 22.83 5.75
CA TYR A 5 -8.96 24.20 5.95
C TYR A 5 -7.80 24.25 6.95
N ILE A 6 -6.58 24.43 6.43
CA ILE A 6 -5.72 25.61 6.62
C ILE A 6 -4.38 25.25 5.99
N VAL A 7 -4.23 25.63 4.72
CA VAL A 7 -2.93 25.82 4.06
C VAL A 7 -2.96 27.24 3.51
N SER A 8 -1.86 27.95 3.75
CA SER A 8 -1.36 29.14 3.06
C SER A 8 -1.50 30.52 3.73
N ARG A 9 -0.34 31.19 3.65
CA ARG A 9 -0.02 32.63 3.71
C ARG A 9 0.29 33.24 5.08
N LEU A 10 1.56 33.61 5.25
CA LEU A 10 1.97 35.02 5.16
C LEU A 10 3.50 35.17 4.94
N PRO A 11 3.97 36.28 4.33
CA PRO A 11 5.28 36.43 3.70
C PRO A 11 6.33 37.13 4.57
N CYS A 12 7.60 36.74 4.40
CA CYS A 12 8.75 37.50 4.89
C CYS A 12 8.96 38.75 4.04
N LYS A 13 8.95 39.93 4.67
CA LYS A 13 9.34 41.21 4.09
C LYS A 13 10.67 41.65 4.71
N LEU A 14 11.64 41.90 3.85
CA LEU A 14 12.96 42.48 4.14
C LEU A 14 12.83 43.87 4.78
N GLY A 15 13.73 44.15 5.73
CA GLY A 15 13.97 45.49 6.26
C GLY A 15 15.27 45.49 7.08
N GLY A 16 16.33 46.04 6.52
CA GLY A 16 17.64 46.14 7.17
C GLY A 16 17.74 47.28 8.17
N SER A 17 18.65 47.15 9.12
CA SER A 17 19.35 48.27 9.74
C SER A 17 20.74 47.82 10.20
N THR A 18 21.71 48.60 9.79
CA THR A 18 23.17 48.51 9.96
C THR A 18 23.62 48.78 11.40
N GLY A 19 24.70 48.11 11.87
CA GLY A 19 25.33 48.44 13.15
C GLY A 19 26.50 47.52 13.58
N TYR A 20 27.64 47.71 12.94
CA TYR A 20 29.06 47.45 13.28
C TYR A 20 29.55 46.89 14.65
N PHE A 21 30.59 46.03 14.55
CA PHE A 21 31.74 45.74 15.46
C PHE A 21 31.42 45.16 16.86
N HIS A 22 32.02 44.08 17.39
CA HIS A 22 33.43 43.70 17.44
C HIS A 22 33.57 42.24 17.95
N THR A 23 34.51 41.48 17.37
CA THR A 23 35.33 40.37 17.94
C THR A 23 34.81 39.47 19.07
N GLY A 24 34.82 38.15 18.82
CA GLY A 24 34.95 37.12 19.86
C GLY A 24 33.93 35.98 19.79
N LEU A 25 33.90 35.20 18.70
CA LEU A 25 33.09 33.99 18.62
C LEU A 25 33.80 32.86 19.41
N SER A 26 33.69 32.92 20.75
CA SER A 26 33.87 31.75 21.59
C SER A 26 32.77 30.76 21.22
N LEU A 27 33.15 29.67 20.56
CA LEU A 27 32.28 28.53 20.28
C LEU A 27 32.06 27.76 21.60
N CYS A 28 31.36 28.38 22.53
CA CYS A 28 30.66 27.64 23.57
C CYS A 28 29.56 26.86 22.88
N VAL A 29 29.85 25.63 22.49
CA VAL A 29 28.82 24.59 22.35
C VAL A 29 28.20 24.46 23.73
N ALA A 30 27.21 25.29 24.02
CA ALA A 30 26.32 25.03 25.13
C ALA A 30 25.65 23.68 24.81
N PRO A 31 25.49 22.77 25.79
CA PRO A 31 24.51 21.72 25.71
C PRO A 31 23.22 22.20 26.38
N PRO A 32 22.21 22.72 25.65
CA PRO A 32 20.92 22.94 26.29
C PRO A 32 19.78 22.35 25.46
N THR A 33 19.62 21.02 25.39
CA THR A 33 18.33 20.45 24.90
C THR A 33 18.08 18.96 25.16
N ALA A 34 18.87 18.22 25.94
CA ALA A 34 18.57 16.80 26.18
C ALA A 34 17.42 16.62 27.18
N GLU A 35 17.50 17.22 28.38
CA GLU A 35 16.51 16.99 29.46
C GLU A 35 15.09 17.48 29.15
N LYS A 36 14.92 18.58 28.40
CA LYS A 36 13.59 19.11 28.05
C LYS A 36 12.86 18.28 26.98
N GLN A 37 13.57 17.47 26.19
CA GLN A 37 12.94 16.59 25.19
C GLN A 37 12.69 15.17 25.71
N ILE A 38 13.35 14.76 26.80
CA ILE A 38 13.17 13.44 27.41
C ILE A 38 11.88 13.37 28.25
N GLN A 39 11.51 14.45 28.94
CA GLN A 39 10.27 14.53 29.74
C GLN A 39 8.98 14.18 28.95
N PRO A 40 8.67 14.84 27.81
CA PRO A 40 7.50 14.46 27.00
C PRO A 40 7.66 13.07 26.37
N ALA A 41 8.88 12.54 26.30
CA ALA A 41 9.12 11.20 25.80
C ALA A 41 8.67 10.12 26.82
N VAL A 42 9.01 10.32 28.09
CA VAL A 42 8.62 9.41 29.17
C VAL A 42 7.09 9.43 29.38
N ASP A 43 6.46 10.60 29.31
CA ASP A 43 5.01 10.74 29.48
C ASP A 43 4.20 9.95 28.44
N HIS A 44 4.65 9.89 27.18
CA HIS A 44 3.93 9.12 26.16
C HIS A 44 4.11 7.60 26.33
N LEU A 45 5.27 7.16 26.84
CA LEU A 45 5.52 5.74 27.14
C LEU A 45 4.61 5.29 28.29
N VAL A 46 4.56 6.06 29.39
CA VAL A 46 3.67 5.78 30.52
C VAL A 46 2.19 5.78 30.07
N LYS A 47 1.82 6.68 29.16
CA LYS A 47 0.47 6.70 28.56
C LYS A 47 0.20 5.46 27.69
N ALA A 48 1.19 4.98 26.94
CA ALA A 48 1.06 3.77 26.13
C ALA A 48 0.95 2.51 27.00
N GLU A 49 1.78 2.39 28.04
CA GLU A 49 1.74 1.29 29.01
C GLU A 49 0.42 1.25 29.78
N SER A 50 -0.07 2.40 30.25
CA SER A 50 -1.37 2.48 30.92
C SER A 50 -2.54 2.14 29.99
N ALA A 51 -2.45 2.49 28.70
CA ALA A 51 -3.44 2.07 27.70
C ALA A 51 -3.40 0.55 27.47
N ALA A 52 -2.20 -0.05 27.33
CA ALA A 52 -2.03 -1.49 27.18
C ALA A 52 -2.59 -2.27 28.37
N ASN A 53 -2.24 -1.86 29.61
CA ASN A 53 -2.74 -2.48 30.84
C ASN A 53 -4.27 -2.39 30.93
N LYS A 54 -4.87 -1.29 30.47
CA LYS A 54 -6.34 -1.16 30.41
C LYS A 54 -6.96 -2.18 29.45
N TYR A 55 -6.36 -2.39 28.28
CA TYR A 55 -6.83 -3.40 27.33
C TYR A 55 -6.70 -4.82 27.90
N GLU A 56 -5.58 -5.15 28.54
CA GLU A 56 -5.39 -6.45 29.20
C GLU A 56 -6.47 -6.67 30.28
N GLN A 57 -6.72 -5.66 31.11
CA GLN A 57 -7.76 -5.71 32.12
C GLN A 57 -9.17 -5.89 31.51
N ASP A 58 -9.46 -5.22 30.40
CA ASP A 58 -10.75 -5.38 29.69
C ASP A 58 -10.91 -6.80 29.10
N VAL A 59 -9.82 -7.40 28.62
CA VAL A 59 -9.81 -8.79 28.14
C VAL A 59 -10.05 -9.77 29.29
N GLU A 60 -9.32 -9.64 30.41
CA GLU A 60 -9.51 -10.47 31.61
C GLU A 60 -10.93 -10.33 32.19
N ASN A 61 -11.46 -9.10 32.25
CA ASN A 61 -12.85 -8.83 32.65
C ASN A 61 -13.85 -9.51 31.70
N SER A 62 -13.56 -9.54 30.40
CA SER A 62 -14.42 -10.20 29.42
C SER A 62 -14.37 -11.72 29.57
N VAL A 63 -13.20 -12.31 29.74
CA VAL A 63 -13.02 -13.76 29.97
C VAL A 63 -13.72 -14.20 31.25
N SER A 64 -13.52 -13.48 32.35
CA SER A 64 -14.19 -13.78 33.63
C SER A 64 -15.71 -13.63 33.55
N ARG A 65 -16.22 -12.63 32.81
CA ARG A 65 -17.66 -12.51 32.51
C ARG A 65 -18.19 -13.70 31.71
N TRP A 66 -17.45 -14.16 30.70
CA TRP A 66 -17.80 -15.34 29.92
C TRP A 66 -17.82 -16.60 30.77
N GLU A 67 -16.81 -16.79 31.61
CA GLU A 67 -16.75 -17.94 32.52
C GLU A 67 -17.92 -17.91 33.52
N LYS A 68 -18.21 -16.75 34.10
CA LYS A 68 -19.36 -16.58 35.00
C LYS A 68 -20.70 -16.82 34.29
N SER A 69 -20.86 -16.30 33.08
CA SER A 69 -22.04 -16.54 32.23
C SER A 69 -22.21 -18.03 31.96
N HIS A 70 -21.12 -18.71 31.58
CA HIS A 70 -21.12 -20.15 31.36
C HIS A 70 -21.53 -20.93 32.62
N GLN A 71 -21.00 -20.55 33.79
CA GLN A 71 -21.40 -21.12 35.08
C GLN A 71 -22.89 -20.90 35.40
N ILE A 72 -23.46 -19.73 35.06
CA ILE A 72 -24.88 -19.41 35.31
C ILE A 72 -25.80 -20.23 34.39
N TYR A 73 -25.51 -20.27 33.08
CA TYR A 73 -26.38 -20.92 32.10
C TYR A 73 -26.29 -22.44 32.13
N TYR A 74 -25.11 -22.97 32.41
CA TYR A 74 -24.84 -24.41 32.28
C TYR A 74 -24.60 -25.11 33.63
N GLY A 75 -24.35 -24.36 34.71
CA GLY A 75 -23.98 -24.90 36.01
C GLY A 75 -22.49 -25.23 36.10
N LYS A 76 -21.91 -25.15 37.30
CA LYS A 76 -20.48 -25.41 37.55
C LYS A 76 -20.05 -26.84 37.25
N GLU A 77 -20.99 -27.80 37.29
CA GLU A 77 -20.71 -29.24 37.23
C GLU A 77 -21.15 -29.92 35.93
N ARG A 78 -21.67 -29.17 34.95
CA ARG A 78 -22.18 -29.79 33.72
C ARG A 78 -21.02 -30.23 32.81
N ASP A 79 -20.92 -31.54 32.62
CA ASP A 79 -19.95 -32.16 31.73
C ASP A 79 -20.46 -32.19 30.28
N PHE A 80 -19.89 -31.34 29.41
CA PHE A 80 -20.22 -31.32 27.99
C PHE A 80 -19.59 -32.44 27.17
N LYS A 81 -18.57 -33.13 27.70
CA LYS A 81 -17.89 -34.22 26.99
C LYS A 81 -18.69 -35.51 27.09
N ASN A 82 -19.21 -35.81 28.29
CA ASN A 82 -20.04 -37.00 28.50
C ASN A 82 -21.52 -36.75 28.20
N PHE A 83 -22.02 -35.51 28.38
CA PHE A 83 -23.42 -35.15 28.15
C PHE A 83 -23.54 -33.93 27.22
N PRO A 84 -23.32 -34.12 25.90
CA PRO A 84 -23.53 -33.05 24.93
C PRO A 84 -24.98 -32.56 24.97
N THR A 85 -25.19 -31.28 24.66
CA THR A 85 -26.54 -30.72 24.53
C THR A 85 -27.35 -31.53 23.52
N ILE A 86 -28.58 -31.89 23.89
CA ILE A 86 -29.51 -32.62 23.01
C ILE A 86 -29.68 -31.82 21.73
N LYS A 87 -29.23 -32.39 20.61
CA LYS A 87 -29.48 -31.82 19.28
C LYS A 87 -30.79 -32.40 18.77
N PHE A 88 -31.74 -31.52 18.43
CA PHE A 88 -32.91 -31.94 17.69
C PHE A 88 -32.50 -32.25 16.25
N ALA A 89 -33.06 -33.33 15.69
CA ALA A 89 -32.84 -33.61 14.28
C ALA A 89 -33.47 -32.49 13.44
N GLU A 90 -32.70 -31.95 12.49
CA GLU A 90 -33.16 -30.86 11.61
C GLU A 90 -34.29 -31.32 10.68
N THR A 91 -34.32 -32.61 10.34
CA THR A 91 -35.34 -33.19 9.44
C THR A 91 -36.06 -34.36 10.11
N SER A 92 -37.36 -34.44 9.85
CA SER A 92 -38.21 -35.57 10.27
C SER A 92 -37.68 -36.89 9.70
N PRO A 93 -37.77 -38.01 10.45
CA PRO A 93 -37.40 -39.34 9.94
C PRO A 93 -38.18 -39.68 8.66
N LYS A 94 -37.59 -40.52 7.81
CA LYS A 94 -38.18 -40.90 6.52
C LYS A 94 -39.58 -41.52 6.71
N ILE A 95 -40.58 -40.94 6.04
CA ILE A 95 -41.97 -41.43 6.04
C ILE A 95 -42.26 -42.08 4.68
N ARG A 96 -42.83 -43.28 4.70
CA ARG A 96 -43.31 -44.00 3.51
C ARG A 96 -44.84 -43.91 3.43
N MET A 97 -45.36 -43.82 2.20
CA MET A 97 -46.80 -43.69 1.91
C MET A 97 -47.49 -42.49 2.61
N GLY A 98 -46.71 -41.48 3.02
CA GLY A 98 -47.22 -40.27 3.68
C GLY A 98 -47.65 -40.45 5.14
N VAL A 99 -47.87 -41.67 5.62
CA VAL A 99 -48.42 -41.95 6.96
C VAL A 99 -47.47 -42.78 7.84
N PHE A 100 -46.73 -43.74 7.28
CA PHE A 100 -45.99 -44.71 8.08
C PHE A 100 -44.49 -44.36 8.16
N PRO A 101 -43.90 -44.22 9.36
CA PRO A 101 -42.47 -44.00 9.51
C PRO A 101 -41.68 -45.25 9.12
N ASP A 102 -40.44 -45.07 8.65
CA ASP A 102 -39.58 -46.19 8.20
C ASP A 102 -39.33 -47.24 9.31
N TYR A 103 -39.33 -46.81 10.59
CA TYR A 103 -39.21 -47.70 11.75
C TYR A 103 -40.29 -48.80 11.78
N TRP A 104 -41.50 -48.52 11.31
CA TRP A 104 -42.57 -49.54 11.26
C TRP A 104 -42.28 -50.66 10.25
N PHE A 105 -41.46 -50.39 9.22
CA PHE A 105 -41.07 -51.37 8.21
C PHE A 105 -39.85 -52.21 8.63
N GLN A 106 -39.04 -51.73 9.58
CA GLN A 106 -37.80 -52.38 10.01
C GLN A 106 -37.99 -53.83 10.51
N PRO A 107 -39.01 -54.15 11.32
CA PRO A 107 -39.23 -55.53 11.80
C PRO A 107 -39.53 -56.53 10.68
N PHE A 108 -40.21 -56.08 9.62
CA PHE A 108 -40.61 -56.95 8.52
C PHE A 108 -39.46 -57.24 7.54
N TYR A 109 -38.51 -56.32 7.34
CA TYR A 109 -37.40 -56.54 6.41
C TYR A 109 -36.58 -57.79 6.76
N ASN A 110 -36.40 -58.07 8.05
CA ASN A 110 -35.64 -59.23 8.52
C ASN A 110 -36.33 -60.58 8.24
N LYS A 111 -37.64 -60.58 7.95
CA LYS A 111 -38.45 -61.81 7.84
C LYS A 111 -39.08 -61.99 6.47
N THR A 112 -39.67 -60.94 5.93
CA THR A 112 -40.52 -60.98 4.72
C THR A 112 -40.01 -60.06 3.61
N GLY A 113 -38.82 -59.46 3.80
CA GLY A 113 -38.19 -58.60 2.81
C GLY A 113 -38.95 -57.29 2.58
N VAL A 114 -38.67 -56.62 1.46
CA VAL A 114 -39.22 -55.27 1.20
C VAL A 114 -40.72 -55.29 0.91
N THR A 115 -41.24 -56.37 0.33
CA THR A 115 -42.65 -56.53 -0.01
C THR A 115 -43.54 -56.89 1.18
N GLY A 116 -42.95 -57.43 2.25
CA GLY A 116 -43.66 -57.92 3.43
C GLY A 116 -44.65 -56.93 4.05
N PRO A 117 -44.22 -55.72 4.43
CA PRO A 117 -45.10 -54.68 4.97
C PRO A 117 -46.25 -54.33 4.05
N TYR A 118 -45.99 -54.23 2.74
CA TYR A 118 -47.00 -53.87 1.75
C TYR A 118 -48.04 -54.97 1.57
N MET A 119 -47.60 -56.23 1.52
CA MET A 119 -48.49 -57.40 1.45
C MET A 119 -49.30 -57.56 2.74
N PHE A 120 -48.71 -57.26 3.90
CA PHE A 120 -49.42 -57.27 5.17
C PHE A 120 -50.53 -56.21 5.22
N MET A 121 -50.24 -54.98 4.77
CA MET A 121 -51.25 -53.91 4.70
C MET A 121 -52.36 -54.23 3.72
N PHE A 122 -52.01 -54.72 2.52
CA PHE A 122 -52.98 -55.12 1.51
C PHE A 122 -53.84 -56.31 1.97
N GLY A 123 -53.22 -57.33 2.57
CA GLY A 123 -53.92 -58.49 3.13
C GLY A 123 -54.84 -58.12 4.29
N SER A 124 -54.40 -57.22 5.18
CA SER A 124 -55.23 -56.70 6.28
C SER A 124 -56.41 -55.90 5.75
N PHE A 125 -56.20 -55.07 4.73
CA PHE A 125 -57.27 -54.32 4.06
C PHE A 125 -58.31 -55.26 3.41
N MET A 126 -57.85 -56.28 2.67
CA MET A 126 -58.74 -57.26 2.05
C MET A 126 -59.50 -58.10 3.08
N PHE A 127 -58.85 -58.44 4.20
CA PHE A 127 -59.50 -59.13 5.31
C PHE A 127 -60.63 -58.30 5.95
N LEU A 128 -60.40 -56.99 6.17
CA LEU A 128 -61.41 -56.08 6.71
C LEU A 128 -62.67 -55.99 5.82
N ILE A 129 -62.48 -56.01 4.50
CA ILE A 129 -63.58 -56.05 3.52
C ILE A 129 -64.32 -57.38 3.59
N ASN A 130 -63.60 -58.50 3.55
CA ASN A 130 -64.21 -59.83 3.54
C ASN A 130 -64.97 -60.17 4.85
N LYS A 131 -64.57 -59.55 5.96
CA LYS A 131 -65.24 -59.70 7.26
C LYS A 131 -66.29 -58.63 7.54
N GLU A 132 -66.61 -57.78 6.57
CA GLU A 132 -67.58 -56.67 6.69
C GLU A 132 -67.32 -55.76 7.90
N ILE A 133 -66.09 -55.75 8.43
CA ILE A 133 -65.68 -54.78 9.45
C ILE A 133 -65.65 -53.38 8.81
N TRP A 134 -65.38 -53.34 7.50
CA TRP A 134 -65.59 -52.15 6.67
C TRP A 134 -66.72 -52.39 5.67
N VAL A 135 -67.88 -51.79 5.95
CA VAL A 135 -69.07 -51.83 5.10
C VAL A 135 -68.99 -50.73 4.04
N PHE A 136 -69.19 -51.08 2.77
CA PHE A 136 -69.23 -50.13 1.66
C PHE A 136 -70.61 -49.47 1.56
N ASP A 137 -70.78 -48.37 2.29
CA ASP A 137 -71.92 -47.45 2.17
C ASP A 137 -71.57 -46.29 1.22
N PRO A 138 -72.51 -45.50 0.67
CA PRO A 138 -72.19 -44.33 -0.17
C PRO A 138 -71.23 -43.34 0.50
N HIS A 139 -71.22 -43.26 1.83
CA HIS A 139 -70.25 -42.48 2.61
C HIS A 139 -68.78 -42.91 2.41
N PHE A 140 -68.53 -44.16 2.00
CA PHE A 140 -67.17 -44.62 1.68
C PHE A 140 -66.59 -43.93 0.44
N LEU A 141 -67.43 -43.62 -0.55
CA LEU A 141 -67.01 -42.86 -1.73
C LEU A 141 -66.62 -41.42 -1.37
N GLU A 142 -67.34 -40.80 -0.42
CA GLU A 142 -67.00 -39.48 0.12
C GLU A 142 -65.63 -39.50 0.82
N PHE A 143 -65.33 -40.54 1.61
CA PHE A 143 -64.00 -40.71 2.22
C PHE A 143 -62.89 -40.86 1.17
N SER A 144 -63.12 -41.67 0.13
CA SER A 144 -62.11 -41.89 -0.92
C SER A 144 -61.78 -40.62 -1.71
N THR A 145 -62.78 -39.80 -2.02
CA THR A 145 -62.59 -38.53 -2.72
C THR A 145 -61.87 -37.50 -1.85
N PHE A 146 -62.16 -37.47 -0.54
CA PHE A 146 -61.42 -36.65 0.43
C PHE A 146 -59.93 -37.03 0.50
N VAL A 147 -59.59 -38.32 0.57
CA VAL A 147 -58.19 -38.78 0.61
C VAL A 147 -57.44 -38.42 -0.67
N ILE A 148 -58.07 -38.59 -1.84
CA ILE A 148 -57.47 -38.22 -3.13
C ILE A 148 -57.23 -36.71 -3.21
N MET A 149 -58.24 -35.90 -2.86
CA MET A 149 -58.13 -34.44 -2.87
C MET A 149 -57.05 -33.94 -1.91
N SER A 150 -57.00 -34.48 -0.69
CA SER A 150 -55.98 -34.16 0.31
C SER A 150 -54.57 -34.51 -0.19
N THR A 151 -54.40 -35.67 -0.85
CA THR A 151 -53.10 -36.10 -1.40
C THR A 151 -52.63 -35.16 -2.52
N VAL A 152 -53.53 -34.75 -3.42
CA VAL A 152 -53.22 -33.78 -4.49
C VAL A 152 -52.85 -32.43 -3.90
N PHE A 153 -53.60 -31.97 -2.89
CA PHE A 153 -53.33 -30.71 -2.20
C PHE A 153 -51.95 -30.70 -1.54
N VAL A 154 -51.59 -31.74 -0.78
CA VAL A 154 -50.29 -31.87 -0.12
C VAL A 154 -49.15 -31.92 -1.15
N LYS A 155 -49.32 -32.61 -2.28
CA LYS A 155 -48.27 -32.65 -3.33
C LYS A 155 -48.08 -31.31 -4.03
N LEU A 156 -49.14 -30.54 -4.25
CA LEU A 156 -49.06 -29.28 -4.97
C LEU A 156 -48.62 -28.12 -4.07
N PHE A 157 -49.15 -28.06 -2.84
CA PHE A 157 -48.86 -26.98 -1.89
C PHE A 157 -47.63 -27.26 -1.03
N GLY A 158 -47.33 -28.52 -0.76
CA GLY A 158 -46.20 -28.96 0.07
C GLY A 158 -44.85 -28.33 -0.29
N PRO A 159 -44.37 -28.39 -1.55
CA PRO A 159 -43.07 -27.81 -1.89
C PRO A 159 -43.05 -26.28 -1.77
N ARG A 160 -44.18 -25.60 -1.98
CA ARG A 160 -44.26 -24.14 -1.84
C ARG A 160 -44.23 -23.72 -0.37
N ALA A 161 -45.01 -24.39 0.48
CA ALA A 161 -45.01 -24.16 1.91
C ALA A 161 -43.63 -24.46 2.53
N LYS A 162 -42.99 -25.56 2.09
CA LYS A 162 -41.64 -25.93 2.54
C LYS A 162 -40.63 -24.83 2.22
N LYS A 163 -40.53 -24.40 0.96
CA LYS A 163 -39.60 -23.32 0.56
C LYS A 163 -39.86 -22.03 1.31
N PHE A 164 -41.13 -21.65 1.49
CA PHE A 164 -41.47 -20.44 2.24
C PHE A 164 -41.00 -20.49 3.70
N MET A 165 -41.16 -21.65 4.37
CA MET A 165 -40.68 -21.83 5.74
C MET A 165 -39.14 -21.89 5.80
N GLU A 166 -38.50 -22.56 4.84
CA GLU A 166 -37.03 -22.59 4.73
C GLU A 166 -36.45 -21.18 4.54
N ASP A 167 -37.03 -20.37 3.65
CA ASP A 167 -36.58 -18.99 3.40
C ASP A 167 -36.71 -18.09 4.63
N LEU A 168 -37.74 -18.31 5.47
CA LEU A 168 -37.92 -17.56 6.72
C LEU A 168 -36.88 -17.97 7.76
N VAL A 169 -36.69 -19.27 7.95
CA VAL A 169 -35.69 -19.81 8.88
C VAL A 169 -34.28 -19.39 8.46
N GLU A 170 -33.96 -19.45 7.17
CA GLU A 170 -32.66 -19.04 6.66
C GLU A 170 -32.42 -17.53 6.89
N LYS A 171 -33.43 -16.68 6.66
CA LYS A 171 -33.30 -15.24 6.97
C LYS A 171 -33.06 -14.97 8.44
N ASP A 172 -33.81 -15.63 9.32
CA ASP A 172 -33.64 -15.51 10.76
C ASP A 172 -32.25 -16.01 11.19
N GLU A 173 -31.78 -17.14 10.65
CA GLU A 173 -30.45 -17.70 10.95
C GLU A 173 -29.32 -16.77 10.46
N GLN A 174 -29.47 -16.21 9.25
CA GLN A 174 -28.56 -15.22 8.68
C GLN A 174 -28.48 -13.96 9.53
N GLU A 175 -29.61 -13.45 10.02
CA GLU A 175 -29.65 -12.23 10.82
C GLU A 175 -29.15 -12.44 12.24
N LEU A 176 -29.55 -13.52 12.91
CA LEU A 176 -29.22 -13.79 14.30
C LEU A 176 -27.79 -14.28 14.50
N TYR A 177 -27.29 -15.13 13.60
CA TYR A 177 -26.00 -15.81 13.78
C TYR A 177 -24.96 -15.34 12.78
N TYR A 178 -25.21 -15.49 11.48
CA TYR A 178 -24.13 -15.31 10.49
C TYR A 178 -23.68 -13.86 10.32
N LYS A 179 -24.61 -12.90 10.22
CA LYS A 179 -24.30 -11.46 10.08
C LYS A 179 -23.43 -10.93 11.23
N PRO A 180 -23.84 -11.01 12.51
CA PRO A 180 -23.05 -10.44 13.61
C PRO A 180 -21.69 -11.15 13.75
N ILE A 181 -21.63 -12.47 13.54
CA ILE A 181 -20.36 -13.20 13.58
C ILE A 181 -19.44 -12.72 12.46
N ASN A 182 -19.96 -12.52 11.25
CA ASN A 182 -19.16 -12.07 10.12
C ASN A 182 -18.70 -10.61 10.27
N GLU A 183 -19.55 -9.74 10.81
CA GLU A 183 -19.20 -8.35 11.14
C GLU A 183 -18.09 -8.28 12.19
N VAL A 184 -18.21 -9.06 13.27
CA VAL A 184 -17.17 -9.13 14.33
C VAL A 184 -15.86 -9.70 13.77
N LYS A 185 -15.91 -10.75 12.96
CA LYS A 185 -14.71 -11.29 12.27
C LYS A 185 -14.08 -10.24 11.36
N GLY A 186 -14.87 -9.56 10.54
CA GLY A 186 -14.38 -8.51 9.66
C GLY A 186 -13.78 -7.32 10.42
N TYR A 187 -14.39 -6.92 11.54
CA TYR A 187 -13.84 -5.91 12.42
C TYR A 187 -12.48 -6.34 13.00
N LEU A 188 -12.42 -7.57 13.54
CA LEU A 188 -11.18 -8.11 14.13
C LEU A 188 -10.06 -8.22 13.09
N ASP A 189 -10.35 -8.71 11.89
CA ASP A 189 -9.37 -8.79 10.79
C ASP A 189 -8.83 -7.40 10.41
N ASN A 190 -9.69 -6.38 10.39
CA ASN A 190 -9.27 -5.00 10.13
C ASN A 190 -8.43 -4.43 11.27
N THR A 191 -8.78 -4.74 12.52
CA THR A 191 -7.99 -4.36 13.70
C THR A 191 -6.60 -5.01 13.66
N ILE A 192 -6.52 -6.31 13.37
CA ILE A 192 -5.25 -7.04 13.25
C ILE A 192 -4.38 -6.42 12.15
N LYS A 193 -4.93 -6.18 10.95
CA LYS A 193 -4.20 -5.52 9.86
C LYS A 193 -3.69 -4.13 10.23
N THR A 194 -4.49 -3.37 10.96
CA THR A 194 -4.10 -2.04 11.43
C THR A 194 -2.97 -2.15 12.46
N SER A 195 -3.07 -3.08 13.42
CA SER A 195 -2.02 -3.35 14.40
C SER A 195 -0.72 -3.81 13.75
N GLU A 196 -0.77 -4.71 12.77
CA GLU A 196 0.41 -5.14 11.99
C GLU A 196 1.05 -3.98 11.24
N MET A 197 0.22 -3.10 10.64
CA MET A 197 0.71 -1.87 10.00
C MET A 197 1.41 -0.96 11.00
N GLU A 198 0.85 -0.74 12.20
CA GLU A 198 1.51 0.07 13.22
C GLU A 198 2.81 -0.59 13.73
N MET A 199 2.84 -1.92 13.88
CA MET A 199 4.07 -2.64 14.22
C MET A 199 5.16 -2.44 13.16
N SER A 200 4.80 -2.52 11.87
CA SER A 200 5.73 -2.28 10.77
C SER A 200 6.26 -0.84 10.74
N ARG A 201 5.39 0.14 11.03
CA ARG A 201 5.78 1.56 11.15
C ARG A 201 6.73 1.79 12.32
N ALA A 202 6.46 1.16 13.47
CA ALA A 202 7.34 1.25 14.64
C ALA A 202 8.73 0.67 14.34
N ALA A 203 8.80 -0.47 13.66
CA ALA A 203 10.07 -1.06 13.24
C ALA A 203 10.86 -0.12 12.29
N ALA A 204 10.18 0.55 11.37
CA ALA A 204 10.78 1.48 10.40
C ALA A 204 11.35 2.77 11.03
N VAL A 205 10.93 3.16 12.24
CA VAL A 205 11.47 4.37 12.91
C VAL A 205 12.98 4.27 13.08
N SER A 206 13.50 3.11 13.47
CA SER A 206 14.94 2.90 13.67
C SER A 206 15.73 3.08 12.38
N GLU A 207 15.20 2.60 11.25
CA GLU A 207 15.79 2.75 9.92
C GLU A 207 15.73 4.22 9.47
N HIS A 208 14.62 4.92 9.71
CA HIS A 208 14.51 6.34 9.40
C HIS A 208 15.50 7.21 10.19
N VAL A 209 15.80 6.86 11.44
CA VAL A 209 16.84 7.55 12.22
C VAL A 209 18.21 7.32 11.61
N LYS A 210 18.57 6.07 11.31
CA LYS A 210 19.84 5.74 10.64
C LYS A 210 19.99 6.44 9.30
N ALA A 211 18.94 6.45 8.47
CA ALA A 211 18.96 7.15 7.19
C ALA A 211 19.19 8.66 7.36
N LYS A 212 18.65 9.29 8.42
CA LYS A 212 18.92 10.72 8.71
C LYS A 212 20.36 10.95 9.15
N GLU A 213 20.92 10.06 9.98
CA GLU A 213 22.32 10.12 10.39
C GLU A 213 23.26 10.02 9.18
N GLU A 214 23.02 9.06 8.29
CA GLU A 214 23.77 8.89 7.04
C GLU A 214 23.65 10.11 6.12
N ASN A 215 22.45 10.68 5.98
CA ASN A 215 22.25 11.91 5.19
C ASN A 215 23.05 13.08 5.75
N ILE A 216 23.10 13.25 7.08
CA ILE A 216 23.91 14.30 7.71
C ILE A 216 25.40 14.04 7.48
N ALA A 217 25.85 12.79 7.61
CA ALA A 217 27.24 12.43 7.33
C ALA A 217 27.64 12.76 5.88
N LEU A 218 26.79 12.41 4.91
CA LEU A 218 27.00 12.74 3.50
C LEU A 218 27.05 14.24 3.25
N GLN A 219 26.19 15.04 3.91
CA GLN A 219 26.22 16.50 3.80
C GLN A 219 27.53 17.08 4.36
N LEU A 220 28.01 16.57 5.49
CA LEU A 220 29.28 17.00 6.07
C LEU A 220 30.46 16.68 5.15
N GLU A 221 30.48 15.48 4.56
CA GLU A 221 31.50 15.13 3.57
C GLU A 221 31.42 15.99 2.30
N ALA A 222 30.22 16.26 1.80
CA ALA A 222 30.01 17.12 0.64
C ALA A 222 30.55 18.53 0.88
N ALA A 223 30.22 19.13 2.03
CA ALA A 223 30.74 20.44 2.43
C ALA A 223 32.28 20.44 2.58
N TYR A 224 32.85 19.35 3.11
CA TYR A 224 34.31 19.20 3.19
C TYR A 224 34.95 19.14 1.79
N ARG A 225 34.42 18.31 0.89
CA ARG A 225 34.90 18.21 -0.50
C ARG A 225 34.74 19.53 -1.25
N GLU A 226 33.64 20.25 -1.04
CA GLU A 226 33.41 21.57 -1.64
C GLU A 226 34.47 22.59 -1.20
N ARG A 227 34.79 22.64 0.10
CA ARG A 227 35.84 23.52 0.64
C ARG A 227 37.21 23.22 0.02
N LEU A 228 37.57 21.95 -0.10
CA LEU A 228 38.81 21.54 -0.76
C LEU A 228 38.85 21.94 -2.24
N GLN A 229 37.75 21.71 -2.97
CA GLN A 229 37.63 22.10 -4.37
C GLN A 229 37.70 23.62 -4.56
N ASN A 230 37.16 24.40 -3.63
CA ASN A 230 37.26 25.86 -3.66
C ASN A 230 38.72 26.32 -3.47
N VAL A 231 39.46 25.73 -2.51
CA VAL A 231 40.89 26.01 -2.34
C VAL A 231 41.68 25.63 -3.60
N PHE A 232 41.42 24.45 -4.16
CA PHE A 232 42.07 24.02 -5.41
C PHE A 232 41.79 25.00 -6.56
N ARG A 233 40.53 25.37 -6.79
CA ARG A 233 40.15 26.33 -7.86
C ARG A 233 40.78 27.71 -7.66
N THR A 234 40.85 28.21 -6.43
CA THR A 234 41.45 29.52 -6.15
C THR A 234 42.95 29.54 -6.40
N VAL A 235 43.67 28.48 -6.02
CA VAL A 235 45.11 28.33 -6.31
C VAL A 235 45.34 28.19 -7.81
N HIS A 236 44.57 27.32 -8.48
CA HIS A 236 44.66 27.11 -9.92
C HIS A 236 44.43 28.42 -10.69
N ARG A 237 43.39 29.19 -10.34
CA ARG A 237 43.10 30.51 -10.95
C ARG A 237 44.26 31.50 -10.81
N ARG A 238 44.97 31.51 -9.68
CA ARG A 238 46.15 32.36 -9.49
C ARG A 238 47.30 31.91 -10.39
N LEU A 239 47.52 30.60 -10.50
CA LEU A 239 48.55 30.04 -11.36
C LEU A 239 48.28 30.34 -12.84
N ASP A 240 47.04 30.11 -13.29
CA ASP A 240 46.61 30.40 -14.66
C ASP A 240 46.74 31.89 -14.98
N TYR A 241 46.41 32.76 -14.03
CA TYR A 241 46.62 34.20 -14.18
C TYR A 241 48.10 34.53 -14.43
N HIS A 242 49.02 33.93 -13.67
CA HIS A 242 50.45 34.14 -13.89
C HIS A 242 50.90 33.62 -15.26
N VAL A 243 50.45 32.43 -15.66
CA VAL A 243 50.77 31.86 -16.97
C VAL A 243 50.25 32.77 -18.10
N GLU A 244 49.01 33.22 -18.04
CA GLU A 244 48.43 34.06 -19.09
C GLU A 244 49.03 35.47 -19.11
N ARG A 245 49.42 36.01 -17.94
CA ARG A 245 50.16 37.27 -17.86
C ARG A 245 51.50 37.17 -18.60
N GLU A 246 52.25 36.09 -18.38
CA GLU A 246 53.53 35.87 -19.07
C GLU A 246 53.33 35.63 -20.57
N ASN A 247 52.30 34.87 -20.95
CA ASN A 247 51.95 34.68 -22.37
C ASN A 247 51.56 36.00 -23.05
N THR A 248 50.74 36.83 -22.40
CA THR A 248 50.33 38.14 -22.91
C THR A 248 51.53 39.09 -23.04
N ARG A 249 52.44 39.09 -22.05
CA ARG A 249 53.68 39.87 -22.12
C ARG A 249 54.53 39.48 -23.33
N LYS A 250 54.73 38.18 -23.55
CA LYS A 250 55.47 37.67 -24.72
C LYS A 250 54.81 38.08 -26.03
N ARG A 251 53.48 37.93 -26.14
CA ARG A 251 52.70 38.38 -27.32
C ARG A 251 52.85 39.88 -27.56
N TYR A 252 52.79 40.70 -26.50
CA TYR A 252 52.95 42.15 -26.61
C TYR A 252 54.35 42.53 -27.08
N ILE A 253 55.41 41.93 -26.52
CA ILE A 253 56.79 42.17 -26.95
C ILE A 253 56.98 41.80 -28.42
N GLN A 254 56.46 40.64 -28.84
CA GLN A 254 56.51 40.21 -30.24
C GLN A 254 55.80 41.20 -31.16
N HIS A 255 54.57 41.62 -30.80
CA HIS A 255 53.79 42.57 -31.59
C HIS A 255 54.46 43.95 -31.66
N HIS A 256 55.00 44.43 -30.54
CA HIS A 256 55.75 45.69 -30.50
C HIS A 256 57.02 45.62 -31.36
N MET A 257 57.77 44.53 -31.28
CA MET A 257 58.97 44.30 -32.09
C MET A 257 58.62 44.30 -33.59
N VAL A 258 57.56 43.58 -34.00
CA VAL A 258 57.09 43.58 -35.39
C VAL A 258 56.72 44.98 -35.85
N ASN A 259 55.92 45.71 -35.07
CA ASN A 259 55.52 47.07 -35.42
C ASN A 259 56.71 48.04 -35.46
N TRP A 260 57.65 47.91 -34.53
CA TRP A 260 58.87 48.73 -34.50
C TRP A 260 59.73 48.48 -35.73
N VAL A 261 59.93 47.21 -36.12
CA VAL A 261 60.65 46.84 -37.35
C VAL A 261 59.94 47.39 -38.57
N VAL A 262 58.62 47.23 -38.68
CA VAL A 262 57.83 47.76 -39.82
C VAL A 262 57.96 49.29 -39.89
N ASP A 263 57.80 50.01 -38.78
CA ASP A 263 57.88 51.47 -38.75
C ASP A 263 59.31 51.97 -39.06
N HIS A 264 60.35 51.29 -38.58
CA HIS A 264 61.74 51.63 -38.91
C HIS A 264 62.07 51.32 -40.37
N VAL A 265 61.55 50.23 -40.94
CA VAL A 265 61.69 49.93 -42.37
C VAL A 265 60.97 50.99 -43.20
N VAL A 266 59.72 51.33 -42.88
CA VAL A 266 58.95 52.37 -43.59
C VAL A 266 59.65 53.74 -43.53
N LYS A 267 60.18 54.12 -42.36
CA LYS A 267 60.95 55.38 -42.20
C LYS A 267 62.32 55.34 -42.88
N GLY A 268 62.95 54.17 -42.93
CA GLY A 268 64.26 53.97 -43.55
C GLY A 268 64.22 53.99 -45.08
N ILE A 269 63.04 53.79 -45.69
CA ILE A 269 62.83 53.96 -47.12
C ILE A 269 62.93 55.46 -47.45
N THR A 270 64.02 55.87 -48.09
CA THR A 270 64.15 57.23 -48.61
C THR A 270 63.33 57.39 -49.90
N PRO A 271 62.82 58.58 -50.23
CA PRO A 271 62.11 58.80 -51.50
C PRO A 271 63.01 58.58 -52.72
N THR A 272 64.33 58.57 -52.54
CA THR A 272 65.30 58.16 -53.57
C THR A 272 65.34 56.64 -53.74
N GLN A 273 65.32 55.86 -52.66
CA GLN A 273 65.22 54.40 -52.73
C GLN A 273 63.89 53.93 -53.33
N GLU A 274 62.77 54.59 -53.07
CA GLU A 274 61.50 54.26 -53.74
C GLU A 274 61.60 54.43 -55.25
N LYS A 275 62.21 55.54 -55.71
CA LYS A 275 62.43 55.80 -57.14
C LYS A 275 63.40 54.80 -57.75
N GLU A 276 64.48 54.44 -57.06
CA GLU A 276 65.45 53.42 -57.51
C GLU A 276 64.83 52.02 -57.56
N THR A 277 63.96 51.69 -56.61
CA THR A 277 63.23 50.42 -56.63
C THR A 277 62.20 50.41 -57.76
N LEU A 278 61.49 51.53 -58.00
CA LEU A 278 60.59 51.67 -59.15
C LEU A 278 61.34 51.60 -60.49
N THR A 279 62.52 52.21 -60.62
CA THR A 279 63.34 52.09 -61.83
C THR A 279 63.91 50.69 -61.99
N HIS A 280 64.29 50.02 -60.90
CA HIS A 280 64.67 48.60 -60.92
C HIS A 280 63.50 47.74 -61.42
N CYS A 281 62.29 47.92 -60.89
CA CYS A 281 61.08 47.23 -61.37
C CYS A 281 60.79 47.53 -62.85
N ILE A 282 60.92 48.79 -63.30
CA ILE A 282 60.75 49.17 -64.71
C ILE A 282 61.82 48.51 -65.58
N ASN A 283 63.07 48.46 -65.12
CA ASN A 283 64.16 47.80 -65.85
C ASN A 283 63.97 46.28 -65.89
N GLU A 284 63.46 45.68 -64.82
CA GLU A 284 63.16 44.26 -64.77
C GLU A 284 61.97 43.91 -65.67
N LEU A 285 60.93 44.74 -65.69
CA LEU A 285 59.83 44.66 -66.67
C LEU A 285 60.31 44.89 -68.10
N LYS A 286 61.22 45.85 -68.36
CA LYS A 286 61.83 46.05 -69.68
C LYS A 286 62.68 44.84 -70.11
N ARG A 287 63.43 44.25 -69.18
CA ARG A 287 64.21 43.02 -69.44
C ARG A 287 63.27 41.88 -69.80
N LEU A 288 62.20 41.68 -69.02
CA LEU A 288 61.17 40.67 -69.32
C LEU A 288 60.48 40.96 -70.67
N ALA A 289 60.21 42.22 -71.02
CA ALA A 289 59.58 42.61 -72.28
C ALA A 289 60.51 42.53 -73.50
N GLN A 290 61.82 42.76 -73.34
CA GLN A 290 62.80 42.52 -74.40
C GLN A 290 62.95 41.03 -74.65
N THR A 291 62.98 40.23 -73.58
CA THR A 291 62.98 38.76 -73.68
C THR A 291 61.74 38.28 -74.43
N SER A 292 60.56 38.87 -74.16
CA SER A 292 59.34 38.52 -74.90
C SER A 292 59.31 39.02 -76.36
N LYS A 293 59.86 40.20 -76.68
CA LYS A 293 59.96 40.70 -78.07
C LYS A 293 60.96 39.94 -78.93
N VAL A 294 62.11 39.53 -78.39
CA VAL A 294 63.08 38.67 -79.10
C VAL A 294 62.43 37.34 -79.50
N THR A 295 61.46 36.87 -78.72
CA THR A 295 60.67 35.67 -79.01
C THR A 295 59.61 35.88 -80.10
N ALA A 296 59.25 37.13 -80.45
CA ALA A 296 58.23 37.45 -81.46
C ALA A 296 58.80 37.86 -82.84
N THR A 297 60.12 38.05 -82.96
CA THR A 297 60.83 38.34 -84.23
C THR A 297 61.72 37.19 -84.71
N ALA A 298 61.69 36.05 -84.03
CA ALA A 298 62.12 34.76 -84.54
C ALA A 298 60.88 33.98 -85.01
#